data_AF-A0A1T4MWJ5-F1
#
_entry.id   AF-A0A1T4MWJ5-F1
#
_cell.length_a   1.000
_cell.length_b   1.000
_cell.length_c   1.000
_cell.angle_alpha   90.00
_cell.angle_beta   90.00
_cell.angle_gamma   90.00
#
_symmetry.space_group_name_H-M   'P 1'
#
loop_
_entity.id
_entity.type
_entity.pdbx_description
1 polymer ?
#
loop_
_entity_poly.entity_id
_entity_poly.type
_entity_poly.pdbx_seq_one_letter_code
_entity_poly.pdbx_strand_id
1 'polypeptide(L)'
;MTFVCFTSIFFCKDVTFEAMKFFIFMGILFFVIGLVGYFFPNLIAGYNMLSAKQREQIDIVRFKRVLLIGMSLLATCAIGFSFLPDSPLTHIVWVVFSLFVIGLIIFWGNRKK
;
A
#
# COMPACT_ATOMS: atom_id res chain seq x y z
N MET A 1 -34.15 28.58 3.33
CA MET A 1 -32.74 28.41 3.76
C MET A 1 -32.39 27.01 4.28
N THR A 2 -33.29 26.02 4.17
CA THR A 2 -33.07 24.63 4.65
C THR A 2 -32.73 23.63 3.54
N PHE A 3 -32.97 23.97 2.27
CA PHE A 3 -32.72 23.07 1.12
C PHE A 3 -31.24 22.95 0.72
N VAL A 4 -30.42 23.96 1.00
CA VAL A 4 -28.97 23.95 0.66
C VAL A 4 -28.18 23.09 1.64
N CYS A 5 -28.67 22.90 2.87
CA CYS A 5 -27.98 22.08 3.87
C CYS A 5 -28.13 20.57 3.59
N PHE A 6 -29.25 20.16 2.99
CA PHE A 6 -29.53 18.76 2.70
C PHE A 6 -28.70 18.22 1.52
N THR A 7 -28.46 19.05 0.50
CA THR A 7 -27.61 18.69 -0.64
C THR A 7 -26.14 18.58 -0.25
N SER A 8 -25.65 19.42 0.67
CA SER A 8 -24.28 19.33 1.21
C SER A 8 -24.03 18.04 2.00
N ILE A 9 -25.03 17.54 2.73
CA ILE A 9 -24.90 16.30 3.52
C ILE A 9 -24.92 15.06 2.62
N PHE A 10 -25.76 15.05 1.56
CA PHE A 10 -25.77 13.96 0.59
C PHE A 10 -24.47 13.94 -0.23
N PHE A 11 -24.04 15.08 -0.77
CA PHE A 11 -22.80 15.17 -1.54
C PHE A 11 -21.56 14.86 -0.68
N CYS A 12 -21.54 15.25 0.60
CA CYS A 12 -20.47 14.90 1.53
C CYS A 12 -20.49 13.41 1.90
N LYS A 13 -21.66 12.78 2.02
CA LYS A 13 -21.77 11.31 2.20
C LYS A 13 -21.35 10.53 0.96
N ASP A 14 -21.66 11.02 -0.23
CA ASP A 14 -21.28 10.36 -1.49
C ASP A 14 -19.76 10.48 -1.73
N VAL A 15 -19.17 11.66 -1.49
CA VAL A 15 -17.71 11.84 -1.59
C VAL A 15 -16.95 11.02 -0.54
N THR A 16 -17.44 10.96 0.70
CA THR A 16 -16.79 10.16 1.75
C THR A 16 -16.93 8.65 1.52
N PHE A 17 -18.05 8.21 0.95
CA PHE A 17 -18.25 6.81 0.58
C PHE A 17 -17.38 6.38 -0.61
N GLU A 18 -17.21 7.23 -1.62
CA GLU A 18 -16.31 6.96 -2.75
C GLU A 18 -14.83 6.96 -2.34
N ALA A 19 -14.41 7.85 -1.45
CA ALA A 19 -13.05 7.86 -0.93
C ALA A 19 -12.78 6.66 0.00
N MET A 20 -13.74 6.25 0.83
CA MET A 20 -13.65 5.03 1.63
C MET A 20 -13.49 3.78 0.74
N LYS A 21 -14.25 3.68 -0.36
CA LYS A 21 -14.07 2.63 -1.37
C LYS A 21 -12.68 2.67 -2.01
N PHE A 22 -12.15 3.85 -2.30
CA PHE A 22 -10.81 4.01 -2.86
C PHE A 22 -9.73 3.45 -1.93
N PHE A 23 -9.76 3.77 -0.63
CA PHE A 23 -8.79 3.25 0.34
C PHE A 23 -8.90 1.73 0.54
N ILE A 24 -10.12 1.20 0.58
CA ILE A 24 -10.36 -0.25 0.68
C ILE A 24 -9.85 -0.96 -0.58
N PHE A 25 -10.18 -0.44 -1.77
CA PHE A 25 -9.74 -1.00 -3.05
C PHE A 25 -8.21 -0.98 -3.16
N MET A 26 -7.58 0.14 -2.81
CA MET A 26 -6.11 0.26 -2.79
C MET A 26 -5.48 -0.70 -1.78
N GLY A 27 -6.05 -0.85 -0.58
CA GLY A 27 -5.59 -1.80 0.42
C GLY A 27 -5.62 -3.25 -0.07
N ILE A 28 -6.74 -3.67 -0.69
CA ILE A 28 -6.88 -5.00 -1.29
C ILE A 28 -5.86 -5.18 -2.43
N LEU A 29 -5.70 -4.18 -3.28
CA LEU A 29 -4.76 -4.22 -4.40
C LEU A 29 -3.32 -4.40 -3.91
N PHE A 30 -2.88 -3.66 -2.88
CA PHE A 30 -1.56 -3.83 -2.27
C PHE A 30 -1.39 -5.21 -1.62
N PHE A 31 -2.43 -5.73 -0.97
CA PHE A 31 -2.39 -7.07 -0.39
C PHE A 31 -2.22 -8.16 -1.46
N VAL A 32 -2.97 -8.06 -2.56
CA VAL A 32 -2.86 -8.99 -3.70
C VAL A 32 -1.48 -8.89 -4.34
N ILE A 33 -0.95 -7.68 -4.58
CA ILE A 33 0.41 -7.50 -5.11
C ILE A 33 1.45 -8.10 -4.15
N GLY A 34 1.28 -7.92 -2.84
CA GLY A 34 2.13 -8.54 -1.82
C GLY A 34 2.10 -10.07 -1.88
N LEU A 35 0.92 -10.65 -2.06
CA LEU A 35 0.74 -12.09 -2.18
C LEU A 35 1.36 -12.63 -3.49
N VAL A 36 1.16 -11.94 -4.62
CA VAL A 36 1.76 -12.30 -5.91
C VAL A 36 3.29 -12.20 -5.82
N GLY A 37 3.84 -11.15 -5.21
CA GLY A 37 5.28 -11.01 -4.99
C GLY A 37 5.86 -12.08 -4.07
N TYR A 38 5.07 -12.59 -3.12
CA TYR A 38 5.46 -13.71 -2.26
C TYR A 38 5.54 -15.04 -3.02
N PHE A 39 4.51 -15.35 -3.82
CA PHE A 39 4.45 -16.58 -4.62
C PHE A 39 5.42 -16.55 -5.80
N PHE A 40 5.51 -15.41 -6.49
CA PHE A 40 6.30 -15.23 -7.69
C PHE A 40 7.36 -14.13 -7.50
N PRO A 41 8.43 -14.40 -6.73
CA PRO A 41 9.52 -13.43 -6.55
C PRO A 41 10.22 -13.09 -7.88
N ASN A 42 10.10 -13.97 -8.89
CA ASN A 42 10.65 -13.77 -10.24
C ASN A 42 9.96 -12.65 -11.03
N LEU A 43 8.72 -12.25 -10.67
CA LEU A 43 8.02 -11.13 -11.31
C LEU A 43 8.47 -9.77 -10.77
N ILE A 44 9.27 -9.75 -9.71
CA ILE A 44 9.80 -8.53 -9.14
C ILE A 44 10.88 -8.06 -10.10
N ALA A 45 10.67 -6.93 -10.77
CA ALA A 45 11.54 -6.42 -11.83
C ALA A 45 13.02 -6.37 -11.41
N GLY A 46 13.31 -6.13 -10.13
CA GLY A 46 14.66 -6.21 -9.57
C GLY A 46 15.28 -7.61 -9.54
N TYR A 47 14.49 -8.67 -9.37
CA TYR A 47 14.98 -10.06 -9.37
C TYR A 47 15.31 -10.55 -10.78
N ASN A 48 14.58 -10.05 -11.80
CA ASN A 48 14.82 -10.44 -13.19
C ASN A 48 16.02 -9.75 -13.84
N MET A 49 16.38 -8.55 -13.37
CA MET A 49 17.58 -7.82 -13.83
C MET A 49 18.88 -8.25 -13.14
N LEU A 50 18.81 -9.15 -12.15
CA LEU A 50 19.98 -9.60 -11.40
C LEU A 50 20.70 -10.78 -12.07
N SER A 51 22.03 -10.70 -12.15
CA SER A 51 22.89 -11.81 -12.63
C SER A 51 22.79 -13.04 -11.71
N ALA A 52 22.99 -14.24 -12.25
CA ALA A 52 22.86 -15.51 -11.53
C ALA A 52 23.65 -15.55 -10.20
N LYS A 53 24.83 -14.92 -10.15
CA LYS A 53 25.66 -14.80 -8.94
C LYS A 53 25.08 -13.85 -7.88
N GLN A 54 24.37 -12.82 -8.30
CA GLN A 54 23.70 -11.89 -7.37
C GLN A 54 22.38 -12.48 -6.85
N ARG A 55 21.70 -13.33 -7.64
CA ARG A 55 20.49 -14.06 -7.22
C ARG A 55 20.75 -15.04 -6.08
N GLU A 56 21.94 -15.64 -6.03
CA GLU A 56 22.34 -16.57 -4.97
C GLU A 56 22.68 -15.83 -3.65
N GLN A 57 23.13 -14.58 -3.74
CA GLN A 57 23.40 -13.73 -2.58
C GLN A 57 22.15 -13.08 -1.97
N ILE A 58 21.04 -13.01 -2.71
CA ILE A 58 19.80 -12.47 -2.15
C ILE A 58 19.09 -13.58 -1.40
N ASP A 59 18.90 -13.35 -0.10
CA ASP A 59 18.06 -14.19 0.74
C ASP A 59 16.58 -13.97 0.38
N ILE A 60 16.11 -14.72 -0.64
CA ILE A 60 14.73 -14.69 -1.15
C ILE A 60 13.72 -14.89 -0.01
N VAL A 61 14.05 -15.75 0.96
CA VAL A 61 13.17 -16.08 2.07
C VAL A 61 12.96 -14.85 2.94
N ARG A 62 14.03 -14.11 3.24
CA ARG A 62 13.95 -12.84 3.97
C ARG A 62 13.19 -11.79 3.18
N PHE A 63 13.49 -11.63 1.89
CA PHE A 63 12.86 -10.63 1.05
C PHE A 63 11.34 -10.85 0.93
N LYS A 64 10.92 -12.09 0.69
CA LYS A 64 9.51 -12.49 0.68
C LYS A 64 8.81 -12.16 2.00
N ARG A 65 9.46 -12.43 3.13
CA ARG A 65 8.92 -12.16 4.47
C ARG A 65 8.77 -10.66 4.73
N VAL A 66 9.78 -9.87 4.40
CA VAL A 66 9.74 -8.40 4.55
C VAL A 66 8.68 -7.79 3.64
N LEU A 67 8.55 -8.27 2.40
CA LEU A 67 7.53 -7.82 1.45
C LEU A 67 6.11 -8.15 1.94
N LEU A 68 5.87 -9.38 2.41
CA LEU A 68 4.56 -9.80 2.93
C LEU A 68 4.17 -8.98 4.18
N ILE A 69 5.09 -8.81 5.13
CA ILE A 69 4.86 -8.02 6.35
C ILE A 69 4.58 -6.56 6.00
N GLY A 70 5.39 -5.97 5.13
CA GLY A 70 5.23 -4.57 4.73
C GLY A 70 3.93 -4.30 3.98
N MET A 71 3.54 -5.19 3.06
CA MET A 71 2.27 -5.08 2.33
C MET A 71 1.06 -5.32 3.23
N SER A 72 1.14 -6.25 4.19
CA SER A 72 0.06 -6.48 5.18
C SER A 72 -0.12 -5.30 6.13
N LEU A 73 0.99 -4.67 6.54
CA LEU A 73 0.97 -3.45 7.35
C LEU A 73 0.33 -2.29 6.58
N LEU A 74 0.70 -2.11 5.31
CA LEU A 74 0.08 -1.11 4.43
C LEU A 74 -1.42 -1.32 4.26
N ALA A 75 -1.85 -2.56 4.03
CA ALA A 75 -3.28 -2.89 3.91
C ALA A 75 -4.04 -2.56 5.20
N THR A 76 -3.47 -2.88 6.37
CA THR A 76 -4.08 -2.55 7.67
C THR A 76 -4.16 -1.05 7.90
N CYS A 77 -3.09 -0.32 7.56
CA CYS A 77 -3.08 1.14 7.63
C CYS A 77 -4.10 1.76 6.66
N ALA A 78 -4.31 1.20 5.46
CA ALA A 78 -5.31 1.70 4.50
C ALA A 78 -6.73 1.65 5.08
N ILE A 79 -7.06 0.53 5.75
CA ILE A 79 -8.33 0.35 6.43
C ILE A 79 -8.46 1.34 7.59
N GLY A 80 -7.39 1.57 8.35
CA GLY A 80 -7.38 2.58 9.42
C GLY A 80 -7.59 4.01 8.90
N PHE A 81 -6.95 4.36 7.78
CA PHE A 81 -7.11 5.66 7.13
C PHE A 81 -8.51 5.87 6.54
N SER A 82 -9.24 4.78 6.26
CA SER A 82 -10.62 4.84 5.77
C SER A 82 -11.60 5.41 6.80
N PHE A 83 -11.23 5.48 8.08
CA PHE A 83 -12.05 6.09 9.14
C PHE A 83 -11.75 7.57 9.39
N LEU A 84 -10.72 8.13 8.76
CA LEU A 84 -10.41 9.56 8.88
C LEU A 84 -11.28 10.39 7.93
N PRO A 85 -11.58 11.66 8.30
CA PRO A 85 -12.32 12.55 7.42
C PRO A 85 -11.58 12.77 6.10
N ASP A 86 -12.33 12.74 5.00
CA ASP A 86 -11.82 13.00 3.66
C ASP A 86 -11.42 14.46 3.53
N SER A 87 -10.11 14.66 3.59
CA SER A 87 -9.46 15.93 3.39
C SER A 87 -8.31 15.74 2.40
N PRO A 88 -7.95 16.77 1.61
CA PRO A 88 -6.80 16.68 0.71
C PRO A 88 -5.51 16.35 1.47
N LEU A 89 -5.41 16.76 2.74
CA LEU A 89 -4.31 16.41 3.63
C LEU A 89 -4.25 14.90 3.91
N THR A 90 -5.40 14.24 4.11
CA THR A 90 -5.47 12.78 4.33
C THR A 90 -4.86 12.01 3.16
N HIS A 91 -5.15 12.41 1.92
CA HIS A 91 -4.56 11.80 0.72
C HIS A 91 -3.06 12.06 0.59
N ILE A 92 -2.60 13.28 0.87
CA ILE A 92 -1.17 13.62 0.84
C ILE A 92 -0.41 12.80 1.89
N VAL A 93 -0.93 12.74 3.12
CA VAL A 93 -0.34 11.97 4.21
C VAL A 93 -0.31 10.48 3.86
N TRP A 94 -1.39 9.94 3.26
CA TRP A 94 -1.45 8.55 2.80
C TRP A 94 -0.37 8.24 1.75
N VAL A 95 -0.20 9.10 0.75
CA VAL A 95 0.82 8.92 -0.30
C VAL A 95 2.23 8.99 0.29
N VAL A 96 2.52 9.97 1.13
CA VAL A 96 3.83 10.10 1.79
C VAL A 96 4.12 8.88 2.67
N PHE A 97 3.12 8.44 3.45
CA PHE A 97 3.25 7.28 4.33
C PHE A 97 3.48 6.00 3.53
N SER A 98 2.72 5.76 2.47
CA SER A 98 2.88 4.57 1.62
C SER A 98 4.24 4.51 0.93
N LEU A 99 4.74 5.63 0.40
CA LEU A 99 6.08 5.72 -0.17
C LEU A 99 7.17 5.46 0.88
N PHE A 100 7.01 5.99 2.10
CA PHE A 100 7.93 5.76 3.19
C PHE A 100 8.00 4.27 3.57
N VAL A 101 6.85 3.60 3.68
CA VAL A 101 6.80 2.15 3.99
C VAL A 101 7.39 1.32 2.85
N ILE A 102 7.10 1.63 1.59
CA ILE A 102 7.72 0.96 0.44
C ILE A 102 9.25 1.14 0.47
N GLY A 103 9.73 2.35 0.75
CA GLY A 103 11.14 2.65 0.93
C GLY A 103 11.78 1.81 2.05
N LEU A 104 11.09 1.65 3.18
CA LEU A 104 11.54 0.80 4.28
C LEU A 104 11.59 -0.68 3.89
N ILE A 105 10.58 -1.19 3.17
CA ILE A 105 10.55 -2.56 2.66
C ILE A 105 11.77 -2.82 1.77
N ILE A 106 12.09 -1.89 0.86
CA ILE A 106 13.25 -2.01 -0.03
C ILE A 106 14.55 -1.92 0.77
N PHE A 107 14.66 -0.96 1.70
CA PHE A 107 15.87 -0.78 2.51
C PHE A 107 16.17 -1.99 3.41
N TRP A 108 15.16 -2.53 4.09
CA TRP A 108 15.29 -3.74 4.90
C TRP A 108 15.46 -4.99 4.06
N GLY A 109 14.78 -5.07 2.91
CA GLY A 109 14.90 -6.16 1.96
C GLY A 109 16.28 -6.23 1.29
N ASN A 110 16.93 -5.09 1.07
CA ASN A 110 18.25 -4.98 0.43
C ASN A 110 19.42 -5.00 1.42
N ARG A 111 19.17 -5.09 2.73
CA ARG A 111 20.23 -5.32 3.72
C ARG A 111 20.82 -6.72 3.55
N LYS A 112 21.90 -6.79 2.78
CA LYS A 112 22.83 -7.92 2.78
C LYS A 112 23.36 -8.11 4.21
N LYS A 113 23.29 -9.34 4.70
CA LYS A 113 24.06 -9.74 5.88
C LYS A 113 25.53 -9.83 5.48
#